data_AF-A0A956CPB5-F1
#
_entry.id   AF-A0A956CPB5-F1
#
_cell.length_a   1.000
_cell.length_b   1.000
_cell.length_c   1.000
_cell.angle_alpha   90.00
_cell.angle_beta   90.00
_cell.angle_gamma   90.00
#
_symmetry.space_group_name_H-M   'P 1'
#
loop_
_entity.id
_entity.type
_entity.pdbx_description
1 polymer ?
#
loop_
_entity_poly.entity_id
_entity_poly.type
_entity_poly.pdbx_seq_one_letter_code
_entity_poly.pdbx_strand_id
1 'polypeptide(L)'
;MLGLLHPTDPAWVDTVEGELGRLLDDHAHCELKAAQSALSIVGRWGGAHPELVAPLVALAKEEMEHFEAVLAHATAHGVRLNPPAPDDYVLALQAATKREASDVPRLLDRLLVSALIEARSCE
;
A
#
# COMPACT_ATOMS: atom_id res chain seq x y z
N MET A 1 -0.85 -17.34 8.42
CA MET A 1 -1.94 -17.26 7.42
C MET A 1 -2.30 -15.79 7.28
N LEU A 2 -2.37 -15.26 6.06
CA LEU A 2 -2.45 -13.81 5.75
C LEU A 2 -3.74 -13.11 6.21
N GLY A 3 -4.68 -13.81 6.84
CA GLY A 3 -5.93 -13.22 7.35
C GLY A 3 -6.95 -12.84 6.27
N LEU A 4 -6.66 -13.13 4.99
CA LEU A 4 -7.58 -12.92 3.87
C LEU A 4 -8.73 -13.94 3.90
N LEU A 5 -9.94 -13.46 3.61
CA LEU A 5 -11.15 -14.30 3.60
C LEU A 5 -11.37 -15.05 2.28
N HIS A 6 -10.83 -14.50 1.18
CA HIS A 6 -10.98 -15.03 -0.16
C HIS A 6 -9.65 -14.97 -0.90
N PRO A 7 -9.30 -16.00 -1.70
CA PRO A 7 -8.15 -15.92 -2.58
C PRO A 7 -8.39 -14.92 -3.72
N THR A 8 -7.34 -14.47 -4.38
CA THR A 8 -7.41 -13.73 -5.63
C THR A 8 -8.12 -14.60 -6.67
N ASP A 9 -9.07 -14.00 -7.36
CA ASP A 9 -9.77 -14.66 -8.45
C ASP A 9 -8.75 -14.97 -9.57
N PRO A 10 -8.60 -16.23 -10.02
CA PRO A 10 -7.68 -16.56 -11.11
C PRO A 10 -7.88 -15.73 -12.38
N ALA A 11 -9.11 -15.26 -12.65
CA ALA A 11 -9.40 -14.38 -13.79
C ALA A 11 -8.70 -13.01 -13.70
N TRP A 12 -8.24 -12.61 -12.50
CA TRP A 12 -7.44 -11.39 -12.32
C TRP A 12 -6.12 -11.47 -13.07
N VAL A 13 -5.45 -12.64 -13.03
CA VAL A 13 -4.18 -12.87 -13.74
C VAL A 13 -4.37 -12.74 -15.24
N ASP A 14 -5.41 -13.37 -15.78
CA ASP A 14 -5.76 -13.29 -17.21
C ASP A 14 -6.01 -11.84 -17.65
N THR A 15 -6.59 -11.01 -16.75
CA THR A 15 -6.87 -9.60 -17.01
C THR A 15 -5.59 -8.77 -17.06
N VAL A 16 -4.67 -8.96 -16.10
CA VAL A 16 -3.47 -8.13 -15.99
C VAL A 16 -2.37 -8.52 -16.99
N GLU A 17 -2.36 -9.76 -17.48
CA GLU A 17 -1.40 -10.22 -18.49
C GLU A 17 -1.50 -9.38 -19.79
N GLY A 18 -2.70 -8.96 -20.17
CA GLY A 18 -2.94 -8.09 -21.32
C GLY A 18 -2.60 -6.60 -21.10
N GLU A 19 -2.43 -6.17 -19.85
CA GLU A 19 -2.22 -4.77 -19.45
C GLU A 19 -0.99 -4.59 -18.55
N LEU A 20 0.08 -5.37 -18.78
CA LEU A 20 1.30 -5.35 -17.93
C LEU A 20 1.86 -3.94 -17.68
N GLY A 21 1.82 -3.06 -18.69
CA GLY A 21 2.29 -1.69 -18.52
C GLY A 21 1.49 -0.88 -17.51
N ARG A 22 0.16 -1.09 -17.45
CA ARG A 22 -0.71 -0.47 -16.47
C ARG A 22 -0.49 -1.05 -15.08
N LEU A 23 -0.29 -2.37 -15.00
CA LEU A 23 0.06 -3.03 -13.74
C LEU A 23 1.35 -2.46 -13.15
N LEU A 24 2.40 -2.29 -13.96
CA LEU A 24 3.69 -1.76 -13.48
C LEU A 24 3.60 -0.30 -13.02
N ASP A 25 2.82 0.54 -13.71
CA ASP A 25 2.55 1.93 -13.29
C ASP A 25 1.79 1.98 -11.96
N ASP A 26 0.70 1.21 -11.84
CA ASP A 26 -0.11 1.15 -10.61
C ASP A 26 0.68 0.55 -9.43
N HIS A 27 1.45 -0.51 -9.67
CA HIS A 27 2.31 -1.14 -8.66
C HIS A 27 3.35 -0.15 -8.14
N ALA A 28 4.03 0.60 -9.01
CA ALA A 28 4.95 1.64 -8.56
C ALA A 28 4.25 2.67 -7.66
N HIS A 29 3.01 3.06 -7.96
CA HIS A 29 2.24 3.93 -7.06
C HIS A 29 1.87 3.25 -5.75
N CYS A 30 1.57 1.95 -5.73
CA CYS A 30 1.32 1.21 -4.50
C CYS A 30 2.53 1.25 -3.56
N GLU A 31 3.73 0.99 -4.06
CA GLU A 31 4.96 1.03 -3.24
C GLU A 31 5.22 2.44 -2.70
N LEU A 32 5.09 3.46 -3.56
CA LEU A 32 5.24 4.85 -3.13
C LEU A 32 4.20 5.25 -2.08
N LYS A 33 2.93 4.82 -2.23
CA LYS A 33 1.85 5.07 -1.27
C LYS A 33 2.11 4.34 0.05
N ALA A 34 2.65 3.13 0.03
CA ALA A 34 2.99 2.37 1.23
C ALA A 34 4.06 3.08 2.06
N ALA A 35 5.15 3.51 1.41
CA ALA A 35 6.20 4.31 2.05
C ALA A 35 5.65 5.62 2.66
N GLN A 36 4.85 6.36 1.88
CA GLN A 36 4.23 7.61 2.34
C GLN A 36 3.27 7.38 3.51
N SER A 37 2.50 6.29 3.50
CA SER A 37 1.57 5.95 4.57
C SER A 37 2.31 5.66 5.88
N ALA A 38 3.41 4.90 5.81
CA ALA A 38 4.26 4.60 6.96
C ALA A 38 4.83 5.89 7.59
N LEU A 39 5.40 6.78 6.77
CA LEU A 39 5.92 8.07 7.25
C LEU A 39 4.82 9.00 7.79
N SER A 40 3.63 8.96 7.19
CA SER A 40 2.46 9.70 7.69
C SER A 40 2.05 9.24 9.09
N ILE A 41 2.10 7.93 9.34
CA ILE A 41 1.81 7.37 10.67
C ILE A 41 2.88 7.84 11.68
N VAL A 42 4.16 7.77 11.32
CA VAL A 42 5.25 8.28 12.16
C VAL A 42 5.06 9.76 12.50
N GLY A 43 4.80 10.60 11.50
CA GLY A 43 4.63 12.04 11.70
C GLY A 43 3.45 12.42 12.59
N ARG A 44 2.38 11.61 12.58
CA ARG A 44 1.17 11.89 13.37
C ARG A 44 1.19 11.25 14.76
N TRP A 45 1.66 10.01 14.90
CA TRP A 45 1.57 9.24 16.15
C TRP A 45 2.92 8.92 16.80
N GLY A 46 4.05 9.17 16.14
CA GLY A 46 5.37 8.77 16.64
C GLY A 46 5.78 9.41 17.98
N GLY A 47 5.23 10.59 18.31
CA GLY A 47 5.47 11.23 19.61
C GLY A 47 4.76 10.51 20.77
N ALA A 48 3.56 9.97 20.53
CA ALA A 48 2.79 9.22 21.54
C ALA A 48 3.13 7.73 21.55
N HIS A 49 3.63 7.21 20.42
CA HIS A 49 3.95 5.81 20.19
C HIS A 49 5.36 5.66 19.60
N PRO A 50 6.42 5.95 20.38
CA PRO A 50 7.80 5.90 19.92
C PRO A 50 8.22 4.50 19.42
N GLU A 51 7.59 3.44 19.93
CA GLU A 51 7.80 2.06 19.52
C GLU A 51 7.47 1.81 18.03
N LEU A 52 6.59 2.62 17.43
CA LEU A 52 6.21 2.49 16.03
C LEU A 52 7.21 3.17 15.08
N VAL A 53 8.05 4.08 15.58
CA VAL A 53 8.90 4.92 14.73
C VAL A 53 9.93 4.08 13.97
N ALA A 54 10.73 3.29 14.68
CA ALA A 54 11.76 2.47 14.06
C ALA A 54 11.21 1.47 13.02
N PRO A 55 10.17 0.66 13.31
CA PRO A 55 9.65 -0.31 12.33
C PRO A 55 9.00 0.38 11.12
N LEU A 56 8.25 1.47 11.30
CA LEU A 56 7.62 2.16 10.17
C LEU A 56 8.63 2.91 9.30
N VAL A 57 9.71 3.44 9.88
CA VAL A 57 10.82 4.02 9.09
C VAL A 57 11.57 2.93 8.32
N ALA A 58 11.75 1.74 8.89
CA ALA A 58 12.34 0.61 8.18
C ALA A 58 11.45 0.17 7.02
N LEU A 59 10.15 -0.01 7.26
CA LEU A 59 9.15 -0.31 6.23
C LEU A 59 9.19 0.73 5.11
N ALA A 60 9.16 2.02 5.44
CA ALA A 60 9.20 3.08 4.42
C ALA A 60 10.46 3.05 3.55
N LYS A 61 11.59 2.53 4.06
CA LYS A 61 12.81 2.36 3.26
C LYS A 61 12.69 1.16 2.33
N GLU A 62 12.21 0.04 2.85
CA GLU A 62 11.95 -1.19 2.08
C GLU A 62 11.00 -0.92 0.91
N GLU A 63 9.90 -0.21 1.14
CA GLU A 63 8.96 0.13 0.04
C GLU A 63 9.55 1.12 -0.97
N MET A 64 10.51 1.96 -0.57
CA MET A 64 11.24 2.79 -1.54
C MET A 64 12.22 1.95 -2.39
N GLU A 65 12.81 0.89 -1.82
CA GLU A 65 13.61 -0.08 -2.59
C GLU A 65 12.72 -0.84 -3.57
N HIS A 66 11.51 -1.26 -3.16
CA HIS A 66 10.52 -1.86 -4.06
C HIS A 66 10.08 -0.89 -5.16
N PHE A 67 9.79 0.37 -4.82
CA PHE A 67 9.44 1.39 -5.80
C PHE A 67 10.53 1.58 -6.86
N GLU A 68 11.79 1.66 -6.45
CA GLU A 68 12.92 1.78 -7.37
C GLU A 68 13.03 0.56 -8.29
N ALA A 69 12.84 -0.65 -7.75
CA ALA A 69 12.86 -1.88 -8.53
C ALA A 69 11.73 -1.92 -9.57
N VAL A 70 10.49 -1.63 -9.17
CA VAL A 70 9.33 -1.59 -10.09
C VAL A 70 9.51 -0.50 -11.14
N LEU A 71 9.99 0.68 -10.77
CA LEU A 71 10.25 1.77 -11.71
C LEU A 71 11.32 1.41 -12.75
N ALA A 72 12.37 0.70 -12.34
CA ALA A 72 13.38 0.18 -13.25
C ALA A 72 12.78 -0.84 -14.23
N HIS A 73 11.95 -1.76 -13.74
CA HIS A 73 11.24 -2.71 -14.58
C HIS A 73 10.25 -2.02 -15.55
N ALA A 74 9.46 -1.08 -15.07
CA ALA A 74 8.54 -0.26 -15.88
C ALA A 74 9.29 0.45 -17.01
N THR A 75 10.39 1.12 -16.67
CA THR A 75 11.23 1.85 -17.63
C THR A 75 11.82 0.92 -18.70
N ALA A 76 12.29 -0.27 -18.31
CA ALA A 76 12.80 -1.27 -19.24
C ALA A 76 11.74 -1.76 -20.24
N HIS A 77 10.45 -1.67 -19.88
CA HIS A 77 9.31 -2.01 -20.75
C HIS A 77 8.70 -0.79 -21.46
N GLY A 78 9.36 0.38 -21.41
CA GLY A 78 8.88 1.61 -22.06
C GLY A 78 7.67 2.24 -21.37
N VAL A 79 7.34 1.81 -20.16
CA VAL A 79 6.26 2.37 -19.33
C VAL A 79 6.79 3.62 -18.62
N ARG A 80 5.95 4.64 -18.53
CA ARG A 80 6.24 5.87 -17.77
C ARG A 80 5.29 5.95 -16.58
N LEU A 81 5.78 6.49 -15.48
CA LEU A 81 4.97 6.79 -14.31
C LEU A 81 3.95 7.88 -14.68
N ASN A 82 2.67 7.57 -14.66
CA ASN A 82 1.60 8.54 -14.92
C ASN A 82 1.08 9.12 -13.61
N PRO A 83 0.25 10.19 -13.64
CA PRO A 83 -0.47 10.60 -12.45
C PRO A 83 -1.29 9.44 -11.87
N PRO A 84 -1.24 9.21 -10.55
CA PRO A 84 -1.92 8.08 -9.93
C PRO A 84 -3.44 8.20 -10.13
N ALA A 85 -4.07 7.08 -10.49
CA ALA A 85 -5.52 6.97 -10.51
C ALA A 85 -6.08 6.84 -9.08
N PRO A 86 -7.35 7.19 -8.86
CA PRO A 86 -8.05 6.84 -7.63
C PRO A 86 -8.07 5.31 -7.44
N ASP A 87 -7.87 4.89 -6.19
CA ASP A 87 -7.81 3.50 -5.80
C ASP A 87 -9.09 3.14 -5.04
N ASP A 88 -10.07 2.59 -5.76
CA ASP A 88 -11.38 2.25 -5.22
C ASP A 88 -11.29 1.22 -4.08
N TYR A 89 -10.29 0.33 -4.12
CA TYR A 89 -10.05 -0.65 -3.07
C TYR A 89 -9.63 0.04 -1.77
N VAL A 90 -8.61 0.90 -1.83
CA VAL A 90 -8.15 1.65 -0.66
C VAL A 90 -9.23 2.60 -0.14
N LEU A 91 -9.99 3.25 -1.02
CA LEU A 91 -11.09 4.13 -0.64
C LEU A 91 -12.22 3.37 0.08
N ALA A 92 -12.57 2.18 -0.41
CA ALA A 92 -13.57 1.34 0.25
C ALA A 92 -13.11 0.87 1.63
N LEU A 93 -11.84 0.46 1.77
CA LEU A 93 -11.26 0.08 3.06
C LEU A 93 -11.26 1.26 4.04
N GLN A 94 -10.87 2.44 3.59
CA GLN A 94 -10.91 3.66 4.42
C GLN A 94 -12.35 4.01 4.83
N ALA A 95 -13.33 3.86 3.94
CA ALA A 95 -14.73 4.11 4.25
C ALA A 95 -15.31 3.12 5.28
N ALA A 96 -14.78 1.89 5.34
CA ALA A 96 -15.19 0.87 6.30
C ALA A 96 -14.62 1.08 7.72
N THR A 97 -13.61 1.94 7.88
CA THR A 97 -13.06 2.30 9.20
C THR A 97 -14.04 3.13 10.03
N LYS A 98 -13.94 3.05 11.36
CA LYS A 98 -14.82 3.82 12.23
C LYS A 98 -14.40 5.28 12.22
N ARG A 99 -15.33 6.18 11.91
CA ARG A 99 -15.12 7.64 12.06
C ARG A 99 -15.21 8.07 13.53
N GLU A 100 -14.42 7.46 14.41
CA GLU A 100 -14.39 7.80 15.84
C GLU A 100 -13.60 9.08 16.10
N ALA A 101 -14.01 9.90 17.06
CA ALA A 101 -13.37 11.21 17.31
C ALA A 101 -11.97 11.11 17.95
N SER A 102 -11.65 10.03 18.65
CA SER A 102 -10.37 9.84 19.37
C SER A 102 -9.24 9.28 18.51
N ASP A 103 -7.98 9.60 18.85
CA ASP A 103 -6.79 9.26 18.05
C ASP A 103 -6.37 7.78 18.11
N VAL A 104 -6.63 7.07 19.21
CA VAL A 104 -6.22 5.65 19.37
C VAL A 104 -7.01 4.70 18.44
N PRO A 105 -8.35 4.75 18.37
CA PRO A 105 -9.10 3.98 17.38
C PRO A 105 -8.69 4.25 15.93
N ARG A 106 -8.34 5.51 15.60
CA ARG A 106 -7.90 5.89 14.26
C ARG A 106 -6.54 5.28 13.89
N LEU A 107 -5.61 5.22 14.83
CA LEU A 107 -4.32 4.57 14.62
C LEU A 107 -4.49 3.07 14.35
N LEU A 108 -5.29 2.40 15.20
CA LEU A 108 -5.56 0.97 15.05
C LEU A 108 -6.19 0.66 13.69
N ASP A 109 -7.23 1.40 13.30
CA ASP A 109 -7.89 1.22 12.00
C ASP A 109 -6.90 1.42 10.84
N ARG A 110 -6.00 2.40 10.94
CA ARG A 110 -5.00 2.66 9.91
C ARG A 110 -3.97 1.54 9.80
N LEU A 111 -3.50 1.01 10.93
CA LEU A 111 -2.59 -0.14 10.95
C LEU A 111 -3.25 -1.40 10.40
N LEU A 112 -4.52 -1.65 10.73
CA LEU A 112 -5.28 -2.80 10.22
C LEU A 112 -5.52 -2.71 8.71
N VAL A 113 -5.89 -1.52 8.20
CA VAL A 113 -6.04 -1.29 6.77
C VAL A 113 -4.72 -1.49 6.04
N SER A 114 -3.61 -0.93 6.54
CA SER A 114 -2.28 -1.17 5.96
C SER A 114 -1.92 -2.66 5.96
N ALA A 115 -2.11 -3.37 7.07
CA ALA A 115 -1.84 -4.81 7.14
C ALA A 115 -2.69 -5.63 6.14
N LEU A 116 -3.94 -5.23 5.89
CA LEU A 116 -4.80 -5.90 4.92
C LEU A 116 -4.37 -5.65 3.48
N ILE A 117 -3.88 -4.44 3.18
CA ILE A 117 -3.32 -4.10 1.87
C ILE A 117 -2.06 -4.95 1.62
N GLU A 118 -1.11 -4.96 2.55
CA GLU A 118 0.12 -5.76 2.44
C GLU A 118 -0.17 -7.26 2.32
N ALA A 119 -1.13 -7.76 3.10
CA ALA A 119 -1.56 -9.15 3.03
C ALA A 119 -2.10 -9.52 1.64
N ARG A 120 -2.84 -8.60 0.98
CA ARG A 120 -3.34 -8.82 -0.38
C ARG A 120 -2.22 -8.69 -1.43
N SER A 121 -1.30 -7.74 -1.28
CA SER A 121 -0.14 -7.61 -2.18
C SER A 121 0.79 -8.84 -2.15
N CYS A 122 0.87 -9.51 -0.99
CA CYS A 122 1.67 -10.72 -0.80
C CYS A 122 1.05 -12.00 -1.40
N GLU A 123 -0.27 -12.05 -1.56
CA GLU A 123 -1.01 -13.24 -1.97
C GLU A 123 -1.00 -13.45 -3.48
#